data_AF-A0A9X4IQ87-F1
#
_entry.id   AF-A0A9X4IQ87-F1
#
_cell.length_a   1.000
_cell.length_b   1.000
_cell.length_c   1.000
_cell.angle_alpha   90.00
_cell.angle_beta   90.00
_cell.angle_gamma   90.00
#
_symmetry.space_group_name_H-M   'P 1'
#
loop_
_entity.id
_entity.type
_entity.pdbx_description
1 polymer ?
#
loop_
_entity_poly.entity_id
_entity_poly.type
_entity_poly.pdbx_seq_one_letter_code
_entity_poly.pdbx_strand_id
1 'polypeptide(L)'
;MYNQQTNPKESTREATANIVAQKMNTQKKGVGLVDNRFNIISQKKIFQAADNGSQVGQLEGFKRLENNTSQVHQLAAIQMLQSSTGVVQCLLRSNELTRRVRDVDGNPDNLFIFRIRQALVRFHRLKKPWFFGKQAYADNAMAELDYMEHQAYNYLKVNKSQARNPGTEKRVIHELLDDIQEAHTETVEYIHANNLRLYIPDRAGMTQQQSTNLDNNWDAIRNGTGTITIDSLARSYGPGTSNVNLPDFAKNNRAMFARIMSRPNGRQLVGELLDNSDGNNIPIDIRAYHPDLVNMGFVGAEANPYDNNALARIRGASKKFRRRGTGSGSLVGMQDGLQDSINVNQDASGDDLPSPAFILVAHELIHALHNKQGNNRRNVKSQKYNAGAIHHGWTNQEEHTTIDMGQGITENDLREEHNLGRRHGH
;
A
#
# COMPACT_ATOMS: atom_id res chain seq x y z
N MET A 1 -12.57 70.58 17.66
CA MET A 1 -11.35 71.29 17.22
C MET A 1 -10.40 70.25 16.66
N TYR A 2 -10.06 70.42 15.38
CA TYR A 2 -9.14 69.68 14.52
C TYR A 2 -9.29 68.15 14.36
N ASN A 3 -9.03 67.56 13.21
CA ASN A 3 -9.44 67.80 11.82
C ASN A 3 -9.07 66.51 11.07
N GLN A 4 -9.84 66.21 10.04
CA GLN A 4 -9.70 65.10 9.09
C GLN A 4 -8.27 64.95 8.50
N GLN A 5 -7.86 63.71 8.20
CA GLN A 5 -7.47 63.37 6.84
C GLN A 5 -7.52 61.87 6.53
N THR A 6 -7.71 61.61 5.24
CA THR A 6 -8.45 60.53 4.61
C THR A 6 -7.56 59.53 3.86
N ASN A 7 -8.13 58.33 3.70
CA ASN A 7 -8.08 57.43 2.55
C ASN A 7 -7.06 56.28 2.47
N PRO A 8 -7.48 55.18 1.79
CA PRO A 8 -7.03 53.81 2.02
C PRO A 8 -6.00 53.36 0.98
N LYS A 9 -5.28 52.27 1.27
CA LYS A 9 -4.57 51.51 0.22
C LYS A 9 -5.29 50.19 -0.03
N GLU A 10 -5.93 50.14 -1.20
CA GLU A 10 -6.51 48.96 -1.82
C GLU A 10 -5.45 47.94 -2.25
N SER A 11 -5.98 46.73 -2.43
CA SER A 11 -5.41 45.51 -2.98
C SER A 11 -4.73 45.65 -4.33
N THR A 12 -3.67 44.87 -4.56
CA THR A 12 -3.20 44.54 -5.91
C THR A 12 -2.42 43.23 -5.89
N ARG A 13 -3.13 42.11 -6.02
CA ARG A 13 -2.58 40.83 -6.51
C ARG A 13 -3.60 40.13 -7.40
N GLU A 14 -4.06 40.87 -8.41
CA GLU A 14 -4.64 40.34 -9.64
C GLU A 14 -3.93 41.05 -10.80
N ALA A 15 -3.00 40.36 -11.45
CA ALA A 15 -2.46 40.72 -12.75
C ALA A 15 -2.21 39.40 -13.51
N THR A 16 -3.30 38.94 -14.10
CA THR A 16 -3.40 37.86 -15.08
C THR A 16 -2.71 38.28 -16.38
N ALA A 17 -2.11 37.28 -17.04
CA ALA A 17 -2.03 37.14 -18.50
C ALA A 17 -1.65 38.37 -19.34
N ASN A 18 -0.38 38.46 -19.70
CA ASN A 18 0.04 38.88 -21.05
C ASN A 18 1.53 38.64 -21.18
N ILE A 19 1.90 37.56 -21.88
CA ILE A 19 3.09 37.38 -22.73
C ILE A 19 3.02 35.91 -23.19
N VAL A 20 3.30 35.65 -24.46
CA VAL A 20 3.18 34.36 -25.19
C VAL A 20 1.80 34.08 -25.81
N ALA A 21 1.32 35.02 -26.62
CA ALA A 21 0.46 34.70 -27.76
C ALA A 21 0.80 35.64 -28.92
N GLN A 22 1.90 35.34 -29.64
CA GLN A 22 2.13 35.81 -31.02
C GLN A 22 3.48 35.28 -31.53
N LYS A 23 3.46 34.14 -32.22
CA LYS A 23 4.15 33.98 -33.51
C LYS A 23 3.92 32.59 -34.09
N MET A 24 3.70 32.60 -35.41
CA MET A 24 3.86 31.51 -36.38
C MET A 24 2.60 30.69 -36.68
N ASN A 25 1.81 31.26 -37.60
CA ASN A 25 1.14 30.49 -38.64
C ASN A 25 1.47 31.14 -40.00
N THR A 26 1.39 30.33 -41.08
CA THR A 26 1.71 30.56 -42.52
C THR A 26 3.18 30.33 -42.93
N GLN A 27 3.55 29.60 -44.01
CA GLN A 27 2.82 29.08 -45.18
C GLN A 27 3.67 28.06 -46.01
N LYS A 28 2.97 27.06 -46.61
CA LYS A 28 3.10 26.44 -47.96
C LYS A 28 4.38 25.72 -48.52
N LYS A 29 4.12 24.44 -48.87
CA LYS A 29 4.37 23.66 -50.13
C LYS A 29 5.73 23.71 -50.86
N GLY A 30 6.34 22.52 -50.96
CA GLY A 30 7.22 22.11 -52.07
C GLY A 30 7.41 20.59 -52.08
N VAL A 31 7.00 19.91 -53.16
CA VAL A 31 7.19 18.46 -53.39
C VAL A 31 8.53 18.28 -54.10
N GLY A 32 9.48 17.59 -53.45
CA GLY A 32 10.74 17.17 -54.04
C GLY A 32 10.87 15.65 -53.97
N LEU A 33 10.94 14.98 -55.11
CA LEU A 33 11.27 13.56 -55.22
C LEU A 33 12.75 13.37 -54.91
N VAL A 34 13.06 12.65 -53.83
CA VAL A 34 14.44 12.30 -53.44
C VAL A 34 14.73 10.86 -53.86
N ASP A 35 15.76 10.71 -54.68
CA ASP A 35 16.27 9.43 -55.19
C ASP A 35 17.01 8.65 -54.10
N ASN A 36 16.40 7.55 -53.62
CA ASN A 36 16.89 6.74 -52.48
C ASN A 36 17.83 5.59 -52.88
N ARG A 37 18.33 5.53 -54.12
CA ARG A 37 19.13 4.39 -54.62
C ARG A 37 20.48 4.20 -53.90
N PHE A 38 21.06 5.24 -53.32
CA PHE A 38 22.31 5.14 -52.56
C PHE A 38 22.15 4.46 -51.18
N ASN A 39 20.97 4.57 -50.56
CA ASN A 39 20.69 3.93 -49.26
C ASN A 39 20.49 2.41 -49.40
N ILE A 40 19.95 1.94 -50.54
CA ILE A 40 19.70 0.51 -50.77
C ILE A 40 21.01 -0.26 -50.95
N ILE A 41 22.01 0.32 -51.64
CA ILE A 41 23.32 -0.31 -51.83
C ILE A 41 24.11 -0.37 -50.51
N SER A 42 23.96 0.66 -49.66
CA SER A 42 24.60 0.71 -48.34
C SER A 42 23.98 -0.29 -47.36
N GLN A 43 22.66 -0.45 -47.35
CA GLN A 43 21.99 -1.47 -46.54
C GLN A 43 22.32 -2.89 -46.99
N LYS A 44 22.43 -3.16 -48.29
CA LYS A 44 22.77 -4.51 -48.79
C LYS A 44 24.19 -4.95 -48.42
N LYS A 45 25.15 -4.02 -48.35
CA LYS A 45 26.51 -4.30 -47.84
C LYS A 45 26.54 -4.51 -46.32
N ILE A 46 25.68 -3.82 -45.56
CA ILE A 46 25.55 -4.04 -44.10
C ILE A 46 24.95 -5.42 -43.81
N PHE A 47 23.95 -5.87 -44.58
CA PHE A 47 23.38 -7.21 -44.43
C PHE A 47 24.37 -8.34 -44.81
N GLN A 48 25.17 -8.16 -45.87
CA GLN A 48 26.19 -9.15 -46.25
C GLN A 48 27.41 -9.19 -45.29
N ALA A 49 27.68 -8.09 -44.58
CA ALA A 49 28.68 -8.05 -43.50
C ALA A 49 28.17 -8.69 -42.20
N ALA A 50 26.85 -8.67 -41.95
CA ALA A 50 26.24 -9.33 -40.80
C ALA A 50 26.22 -10.86 -40.93
N ASP A 51 26.04 -11.41 -42.14
CA ASP A 51 25.99 -12.86 -42.38
C ASP A 51 27.35 -13.57 -42.30
N ASN A 52 28.46 -12.85 -42.41
CA ASN A 52 29.83 -13.42 -42.37
C ASN A 52 30.62 -13.04 -41.11
N GLY A 53 29.97 -12.40 -40.13
CA GLY A 53 30.60 -12.01 -38.87
C GLY A 53 30.79 -13.18 -37.92
N SER A 54 31.84 -13.13 -37.09
CA SER A 54 32.13 -14.09 -36.00
C SER A 54 30.99 -14.30 -34.99
N GLN A 55 29.92 -13.50 -35.08
CA GLN A 55 28.67 -13.63 -34.34
C GLN A 55 27.81 -14.84 -34.78
N VAL A 56 27.94 -15.34 -36.01
CA VAL A 56 27.23 -16.57 -36.45
C VAL A 56 27.75 -17.80 -35.70
N GLY A 57 29.06 -17.85 -35.39
CA GLY A 57 29.63 -18.88 -34.52
C GLY A 57 29.17 -18.78 -33.05
N GLN A 58 28.81 -17.58 -32.58
CA GLN A 58 28.19 -17.40 -31.26
C GLN A 58 26.73 -17.87 -31.25
N LEU A 59 25.99 -17.70 -32.36
CA LEU A 59 24.62 -18.21 -32.51
C LEU A 59 24.55 -19.74 -32.55
N GLU A 60 25.53 -20.43 -33.16
CA GLU A 60 25.62 -21.89 -33.07
C GLU A 60 25.98 -22.37 -31.65
N GLY A 61 26.73 -21.57 -30.88
CA GLY A 61 26.94 -21.78 -29.45
C GLY A 61 25.63 -21.73 -28.64
N PHE A 62 24.71 -20.83 -28.99
CA PHE A 62 23.38 -20.74 -28.38
C PHE A 62 22.46 -21.91 -28.77
N LYS A 63 22.51 -22.41 -30.02
CA LYS A 63 21.80 -23.64 -30.41
C LYS A 63 22.34 -24.91 -29.70
N ARG A 64 23.60 -24.92 -29.29
CA ARG A 64 24.17 -26.02 -28.47
C ARG A 64 23.72 -25.96 -27.01
N LEU A 65 23.38 -24.78 -26.48
CA LEU A 65 22.80 -24.61 -25.15
C LEU A 65 21.35 -25.11 -25.08
N GLU A 66 20.59 -25.05 -26.19
CA GLU A 66 19.23 -25.62 -26.28
C GLU A 66 19.19 -27.15 -26.12
N ASN A 67 20.27 -27.85 -26.49
CA ASN A 67 20.35 -29.32 -26.40
C ASN A 67 20.96 -29.81 -25.07
N ASN A 68 21.40 -28.90 -24.20
CA ASN A 68 21.97 -29.24 -22.91
C ASN A 68 20.87 -29.16 -21.85
N THR A 69 19.99 -30.17 -21.84
CA THR A 69 18.82 -30.24 -20.96
C THR A 69 19.16 -30.00 -19.49
N SER A 70 20.34 -30.40 -18.99
CA SER A 70 20.72 -30.13 -17.60
C SER A 70 21.02 -28.65 -17.32
N GLN A 71 21.59 -27.90 -18.26
CA GLN A 71 21.84 -26.46 -18.11
C GLN A 71 20.59 -25.63 -18.36
N VAL A 72 19.71 -26.04 -19.27
CA VAL A 72 18.38 -25.42 -19.43
C VAL A 72 17.52 -25.68 -18.19
N HIS A 73 17.58 -26.86 -17.59
CA HIS A 73 16.91 -27.13 -16.31
C HIS A 73 17.57 -26.38 -15.15
N GLN A 74 18.88 -26.19 -15.13
CA GLN A 74 19.56 -25.37 -14.12
C GLN A 74 19.28 -23.88 -14.32
N LEU A 75 19.25 -23.37 -15.55
CA LEU A 75 18.89 -21.98 -15.85
C LEU A 75 17.41 -21.74 -15.61
N ALA A 76 16.50 -22.64 -15.97
CA ALA A 76 15.10 -22.56 -15.60
C ALA A 76 14.91 -22.69 -14.08
N ALA A 77 15.70 -23.51 -13.39
CA ALA A 77 15.68 -23.57 -11.92
C ALA A 77 16.30 -22.32 -11.27
N ILE A 78 17.32 -21.70 -11.87
CA ILE A 78 17.96 -20.44 -11.43
C ILE A 78 17.05 -19.26 -11.74
N GLN A 79 16.37 -19.26 -12.88
CA GLN A 79 15.42 -18.24 -13.31
C GLN A 79 14.08 -18.39 -12.57
N MET A 80 13.70 -19.61 -12.19
CA MET A 80 12.66 -19.87 -11.19
C MET A 80 13.10 -19.52 -9.76
N LEU A 81 14.40 -19.64 -9.44
CA LEU A 81 14.96 -19.19 -8.16
C LEU A 81 15.06 -17.65 -8.09
N GLN A 82 15.30 -17.01 -9.23
CA GLN A 82 15.31 -15.56 -9.42
C GLN A 82 13.88 -15.00 -9.55
N SER A 83 12.92 -15.77 -10.08
CA SER A 83 11.48 -15.45 -9.96
C SER A 83 10.91 -15.87 -8.60
N SER A 84 11.66 -16.63 -7.80
CA SER A 84 11.41 -16.92 -6.39
C SER A 84 12.38 -16.13 -5.50
N THR A 85 12.68 -14.89 -5.89
CA THR A 85 13.37 -13.92 -5.03
C THR A 85 12.80 -13.97 -3.63
N GLY A 86 11.48 -14.11 -3.51
CA GLY A 86 10.88 -14.13 -2.20
C GLY A 86 11.10 -15.36 -1.32
N VAL A 87 11.11 -16.56 -1.88
CA VAL A 87 11.43 -17.74 -1.04
C VAL A 87 12.89 -17.71 -0.60
N VAL A 88 13.80 -17.24 -1.45
CA VAL A 88 15.22 -17.11 -1.10
C VAL A 88 15.43 -15.98 -0.09
N GLN A 89 14.79 -14.83 -0.27
CA GLN A 89 14.83 -13.71 0.68
C GLN A 89 14.20 -14.11 2.02
N CYS A 90 13.06 -14.79 2.02
CA CYS A 90 12.45 -15.40 3.20
C CYS A 90 13.40 -16.35 3.96
N LEU A 91 14.14 -17.21 3.25
CA LEU A 91 15.11 -18.13 3.87
C LEU A 91 16.36 -17.41 4.39
N LEU A 92 16.85 -16.39 3.67
CA LEU A 92 17.98 -15.55 4.12
C LEU A 92 17.60 -14.72 5.35
N ARG A 93 16.41 -14.10 5.35
CA ARG A 93 15.83 -13.39 6.49
C ARG A 93 15.55 -14.33 7.66
N SER A 94 15.14 -15.58 7.41
CA SER A 94 14.98 -16.58 8.47
C SER A 94 16.27 -16.88 9.24
N ASN A 95 17.42 -16.92 8.56
CA ASN A 95 18.71 -17.10 9.23
C ASN A 95 19.11 -15.86 10.04
N GLU A 96 18.91 -14.67 9.48
CA GLU A 96 19.17 -13.40 10.16
C GLU A 96 18.25 -13.22 11.38
N LEU A 97 16.99 -13.60 11.24
CA LEU A 97 16.01 -13.60 12.30
C LEU A 97 16.38 -14.58 13.42
N THR A 98 16.79 -15.80 13.07
CA THR A 98 17.28 -16.77 14.05
C THR A 98 18.49 -16.23 14.83
N ARG A 99 19.39 -15.50 14.14
CA ARG A 99 20.54 -14.84 14.75
C ARG A 99 20.11 -13.71 15.70
N ARG A 100 19.25 -12.79 15.25
CA ARG A 100 18.77 -11.66 16.06
C ARG A 100 17.98 -12.11 17.28
N VAL A 101 17.17 -13.15 17.13
CA VAL A 101 16.41 -13.69 18.25
C VAL A 101 17.34 -14.38 19.26
N ARG A 102 18.47 -14.96 18.82
CA ARG A 102 19.51 -15.46 19.73
C ARG A 102 20.23 -14.31 20.46
N ASP A 103 20.39 -13.16 19.81
CA ASP A 103 20.99 -11.97 20.44
C ASP A 103 20.06 -11.33 21.51
N VAL A 104 18.77 -11.70 21.53
CA VAL A 104 17.79 -11.37 22.58
C VAL A 104 17.86 -12.36 23.77
N ASP A 105 18.78 -13.34 23.77
CA ASP A 105 18.94 -14.35 24.84
C ASP A 105 19.54 -13.75 26.15
N GLY A 106 18.85 -12.80 26.76
CA GLY A 106 18.88 -12.61 28.22
C GLY A 106 17.93 -13.56 28.94
N ASN A 107 16.86 -14.04 28.26
CA ASN A 107 15.87 -14.92 28.86
C ASN A 107 15.31 -15.98 27.88
N PRO A 108 15.84 -17.22 27.87
CA PRO A 108 15.35 -18.30 27.01
C PRO A 108 13.89 -18.72 27.30
N ASP A 109 13.28 -18.23 28.38
CA ASP A 109 11.91 -18.55 28.77
C ASP A 109 10.86 -17.61 28.14
N ASN A 110 11.26 -16.69 27.25
CA ASN A 110 10.27 -15.85 26.57
C ASN A 110 9.45 -16.66 25.55
N LEU A 111 8.25 -17.05 25.96
CA LEU A 111 7.34 -17.90 25.19
C LEU A 111 6.97 -17.33 23.80
N PHE A 112 6.86 -16.01 23.65
CA PHE A 112 6.54 -15.38 22.37
C PHE A 112 7.68 -15.58 21.37
N ILE A 113 8.90 -15.33 21.83
CA ILE A 113 10.12 -15.50 21.06
C ILE A 113 10.30 -16.95 20.61
N PHE A 114 10.09 -17.90 21.53
CA PHE A 114 10.12 -19.32 21.21
C PHE A 114 9.10 -19.69 20.13
N ARG A 115 7.87 -19.18 20.22
CA ARG A 115 6.81 -19.44 19.23
C ARG A 115 7.14 -18.88 17.86
N ILE A 116 7.70 -17.67 17.78
CA ILE A 116 8.18 -17.08 16.52
C ILE A 116 9.26 -17.98 15.90
N ARG A 117 10.25 -18.43 16.69
CA ARG A 117 11.30 -19.36 16.20
C ARG A 117 10.69 -20.64 15.63
N GLN A 118 9.71 -21.24 16.31
CA GLN A 118 9.07 -22.48 15.83
C GLN A 118 8.32 -22.28 14.52
N ALA A 119 7.57 -21.18 14.38
CA ALA A 119 6.85 -20.86 13.16
C ALA A 119 7.81 -20.57 12.00
N LEU A 120 8.90 -19.85 12.27
CA LEU A 120 9.95 -19.61 11.29
C LEU A 120 10.57 -20.90 10.76
N VAL A 121 10.83 -21.87 11.64
CA VAL A 121 11.34 -23.19 11.23
C VAL A 121 10.31 -23.93 10.37
N ARG A 122 9.01 -23.84 10.69
CA ARG A 122 7.95 -24.45 9.86
C ARG A 122 7.86 -23.77 8.50
N PHE A 123 7.88 -22.45 8.46
CA PHE A 123 7.90 -21.64 7.24
C PHE A 123 9.11 -21.99 6.36
N HIS A 124 10.31 -22.06 6.94
CA HIS A 124 11.54 -22.48 6.25
C HIS A 124 11.46 -23.92 5.71
N ARG A 125 10.76 -24.81 6.42
CA ARG A 125 10.57 -26.22 6.01
C ARG A 125 9.49 -26.40 4.95
N LEU A 126 8.71 -25.38 4.62
CA LEU A 126 7.76 -25.43 3.50
C LEU A 126 8.58 -25.67 2.23
N LYS A 127 8.63 -26.93 1.82
CA LYS A 127 9.33 -27.32 0.59
C LYS A 127 8.70 -26.57 -0.58
N LYS A 128 9.47 -26.40 -1.66
CA LYS A 128 9.01 -25.71 -2.87
C LYS A 128 7.65 -26.28 -3.35
N PRO A 129 6.83 -25.46 -4.04
CA PRO A 129 5.41 -25.74 -4.30
C PRO A 129 5.08 -27.09 -4.97
N TRP A 130 6.05 -27.72 -5.63
CA TRP A 130 5.86 -29.00 -6.32
C TRP A 130 5.57 -30.19 -5.41
N PHE A 131 5.86 -30.11 -4.10
CA PHE A 131 5.58 -31.21 -3.17
C PHE A 131 4.15 -31.19 -2.59
N PHE A 132 3.51 -30.02 -2.48
CA PHE A 132 2.24 -29.85 -1.76
C PHE A 132 1.10 -29.33 -2.66
N GLY A 133 1.40 -28.96 -3.91
CA GLY A 133 0.49 -28.19 -4.75
C GLY A 133 0.55 -26.70 -4.41
N LYS A 134 0.33 -25.85 -5.40
CA LYS A 134 0.54 -24.39 -5.30
C LYS A 134 -0.32 -23.73 -4.20
N GLN A 135 -1.61 -24.11 -4.12
CA GLN A 135 -2.52 -23.56 -3.11
C GLN A 135 -2.11 -23.96 -1.69
N ALA A 136 -1.84 -25.25 -1.44
CA ALA A 136 -1.47 -25.70 -0.10
C ALA A 136 -0.14 -25.09 0.37
N TYR A 137 0.81 -24.87 -0.55
CA TYR A 137 2.02 -24.10 -0.24
C TYR A 137 1.68 -22.67 0.21
N ALA A 138 0.88 -21.95 -0.58
CA ALA A 138 0.49 -20.58 -0.26
C ALA A 138 -0.29 -20.47 1.05
N ASP A 139 -1.21 -21.42 1.31
CA ASP A 139 -1.99 -21.49 2.54
C ASP A 139 -1.10 -21.68 3.77
N ASN A 140 -0.18 -22.65 3.72
CA ASN A 140 0.74 -22.88 4.83
C ASN A 140 1.70 -21.70 5.03
N ALA A 141 2.20 -21.09 3.95
CA ALA A 141 3.09 -19.94 4.02
C ALA A 141 2.42 -18.75 4.70
N MET A 142 1.22 -18.38 4.25
CA MET A 142 0.44 -17.30 4.85
C MET A 142 0.02 -17.60 6.29
N ALA A 143 -0.28 -18.85 6.62
CA ALA A 143 -0.61 -19.26 7.99
C ALA A 143 0.54 -19.04 8.97
N GLU A 144 1.76 -19.42 8.58
CA GLU A 144 2.94 -19.23 9.44
C GLU A 144 3.33 -17.76 9.56
N LEU A 145 3.21 -16.97 8.48
CA LEU A 145 3.47 -15.53 8.50
C LEU A 145 2.47 -14.79 9.40
N ASP A 146 1.17 -15.06 9.25
CA ASP A 146 0.11 -14.53 10.13
C ASP A 146 0.39 -14.88 11.59
N TYR A 147 0.79 -16.13 11.87
CA TYR A 147 1.12 -16.53 13.23
C TYR A 147 2.32 -15.76 13.82
N MET A 148 3.43 -15.65 13.07
CA MET A 148 4.62 -14.92 13.51
C MET A 148 4.31 -13.45 13.77
N GLU A 149 3.58 -12.81 12.86
CA GLU A 149 3.13 -11.42 12.95
C GLU A 149 2.38 -11.18 14.28
N HIS A 150 1.37 -12.01 14.57
CA HIS A 150 0.56 -11.84 15.77
C HIS A 150 1.34 -12.17 17.05
N GLN A 151 2.31 -13.09 17.03
CA GLN A 151 3.19 -13.28 18.18
C GLN A 151 4.08 -12.05 18.44
N ALA A 152 4.57 -11.38 17.39
CA ALA A 152 5.34 -10.14 17.51
C ALA A 152 4.48 -9.01 18.08
N TYR A 153 3.23 -8.87 17.63
CA TYR A 153 2.28 -7.91 18.21
C TYR A 153 1.98 -8.19 19.69
N ASN A 154 1.77 -9.46 20.05
CA ASN A 154 1.57 -9.85 21.44
C ASN A 154 2.77 -9.46 22.31
N TYR A 155 3.98 -9.69 21.81
CA TYR A 155 5.20 -9.30 22.51
C TYR A 155 5.24 -7.79 22.76
N LEU A 156 5.03 -6.98 21.72
CA LEU A 156 5.04 -5.51 21.84
C LEU A 156 3.94 -5.00 22.77
N LYS A 157 2.75 -5.59 22.71
CA LYS A 157 1.60 -5.23 23.55
C LYS A 157 1.81 -5.56 25.03
N VAL A 158 2.52 -6.64 25.36
CA VAL A 158 2.83 -7.00 26.76
C VAL A 158 3.99 -6.14 27.31
N ASN A 159 4.92 -5.71 26.45
CA ASN A 159 6.13 -4.98 26.83
C ASN A 159 6.07 -3.47 26.52
N LYS A 160 4.91 -2.85 26.74
CA LYS A 160 4.61 -1.44 26.42
C LYS A 160 5.53 -0.40 27.08
N SER A 161 5.86 -0.59 28.36
CA SER A 161 6.49 0.44 29.21
C SER A 161 7.97 0.75 28.91
N GLN A 162 8.59 0.10 27.92
CA GLN A 162 9.98 0.36 27.50
C GLN A 162 10.08 1.34 26.32
N ALA A 163 8.99 2.03 25.99
CA ALA A 163 8.79 2.87 24.80
C ALA A 163 9.84 3.96 24.51
N ARG A 164 10.33 4.68 25.53
CA ARG A 164 11.17 5.88 25.30
C ARG A 164 12.62 5.60 24.93
N ASN A 165 13.08 4.36 25.11
CA ASN A 165 14.35 3.86 24.60
C ASN A 165 14.14 2.37 24.32
N PRO A 166 13.81 1.96 23.09
CA PRO A 166 13.62 0.56 22.80
C PRO A 166 14.90 -0.17 23.19
N GLY A 167 14.82 -1.02 24.21
CA GLY A 167 15.89 -1.98 24.46
C GLY A 167 16.20 -2.74 23.17
N THR A 168 17.40 -3.30 23.07
CA THR A 168 17.84 -4.08 21.90
C THR A 168 16.78 -5.05 21.40
N GLU A 169 16.01 -5.65 22.31
CA GLU A 169 14.92 -6.58 22.02
C GLU A 169 13.74 -5.96 21.24
N LYS A 170 13.24 -4.79 21.65
CA LYS A 170 12.11 -4.12 20.94
C LYS A 170 12.54 -3.74 19.52
N ARG A 171 13.76 -3.23 19.34
CA ARG A 171 14.31 -2.95 18.01
C ARG A 171 14.35 -4.21 17.14
N VAL A 172 14.84 -5.32 17.69
CA VAL A 172 14.87 -6.62 16.99
C VAL A 172 13.47 -7.06 16.56
N ILE A 173 12.46 -6.88 17.41
CA ILE A 173 11.08 -7.22 17.06
C ILE A 173 10.51 -6.32 15.97
N HIS A 174 10.85 -5.03 15.96
CA HIS A 174 10.46 -4.14 14.87
C HIS A 174 11.11 -4.53 13.53
N GLU A 175 12.40 -4.82 13.53
CA GLU A 175 13.10 -5.29 12.32
C GLU A 175 12.53 -6.63 11.83
N LEU A 176 12.16 -7.52 12.75
CA LEU A 176 11.45 -8.76 12.44
C LEU A 176 10.09 -8.50 11.77
N LEU A 177 9.33 -7.50 12.22
CA LEU A 177 8.04 -7.17 11.59
C LEU A 177 8.23 -6.72 10.14
N ASP A 178 9.29 -5.97 9.85
CA ASP A 178 9.61 -5.57 8.47
C ASP A 178 10.03 -6.78 7.61
N ASP A 179 10.71 -7.77 8.20
CA ASP A 179 11.00 -9.05 7.56
C ASP A 179 9.75 -9.88 7.26
N ILE A 180 8.83 -9.97 8.22
CA ILE A 180 7.53 -10.64 8.03
C ILE A 180 6.70 -9.92 6.95
N GLN A 181 6.71 -8.59 6.94
CA GLN A 181 6.02 -7.79 5.94
C GLN A 181 6.53 -8.10 4.53
N GLU A 182 7.84 -8.12 4.30
CA GLU A 182 8.38 -8.45 2.98
C GLU A 182 7.98 -9.88 2.57
N ALA A 183 8.07 -10.84 3.49
CA ALA A 183 7.68 -12.23 3.23
C ALA A 183 6.18 -12.37 2.90
N HIS A 184 5.31 -11.57 3.55
CA HIS A 184 3.91 -11.45 3.16
C HIS A 184 3.77 -10.94 1.74
N THR A 185 4.46 -9.84 1.39
CA THR A 185 4.42 -9.27 0.05
C THR A 185 4.80 -10.29 -1.01
N GLU A 186 5.86 -11.04 -0.79
CA GLU A 186 6.33 -12.07 -1.71
C GLU A 186 5.36 -13.24 -1.86
N THR A 187 4.79 -13.69 -0.74
CA THR A 187 3.81 -14.79 -0.74
C THR A 187 2.51 -14.36 -1.43
N VAL A 188 2.08 -13.12 -1.24
CA VAL A 188 0.89 -12.56 -1.89
C VAL A 188 1.12 -12.39 -3.40
N GLU A 189 2.31 -11.98 -3.83
CA GLU A 189 2.64 -11.95 -5.26
C GLU A 189 2.65 -13.35 -5.87
N TYR A 190 3.13 -14.36 -5.13
CA TYR A 190 3.03 -15.74 -5.57
C TYR A 190 1.56 -16.18 -5.74
N ILE A 191 0.68 -15.81 -4.80
CA ILE A 191 -0.78 -16.05 -4.88
C ILE A 191 -1.37 -15.38 -6.12
N HIS A 192 -1.04 -14.11 -6.35
CA HIS A 192 -1.51 -13.34 -7.51
C HIS A 192 -1.05 -13.98 -8.82
N ALA A 193 0.26 -14.20 -8.99
CA ALA A 193 0.85 -14.73 -10.22
C ALA A 193 0.36 -16.15 -10.59
N ASN A 194 -0.14 -16.92 -9.62
CA ASN A 194 -0.64 -18.28 -9.82
C ASN A 194 -2.16 -18.39 -9.76
N ASN A 195 -2.89 -17.25 -9.76
CA ASN A 195 -4.34 -17.21 -9.70
C ASN A 195 -4.92 -18.00 -8.50
N LEU A 196 -4.25 -17.94 -7.34
CA LEU A 196 -4.64 -18.70 -6.15
C LEU A 196 -5.63 -17.93 -5.28
N ARG A 197 -6.34 -18.67 -4.41
CA ARG A 197 -7.20 -18.08 -3.38
C ARG A 197 -6.37 -17.53 -2.25
N LEU A 198 -6.86 -16.48 -1.60
CA LEU A 198 -6.25 -15.93 -0.40
C LEU A 198 -6.50 -16.85 0.80
N TYR A 199 -5.42 -17.18 1.53
CA TYR A 199 -5.50 -17.84 2.82
C TYR A 199 -6.12 -16.92 3.85
N ILE A 200 -7.07 -17.44 4.62
CA ILE A 200 -7.73 -16.73 5.70
C ILE A 200 -7.91 -17.70 6.89
N PRO A 201 -7.47 -17.36 8.12
CA PRO A 201 -7.51 -18.28 9.25
C PRO A 201 -8.91 -18.80 9.59
N ASP A 202 -9.94 -17.98 9.43
CA ASP A 202 -11.33 -18.32 9.75
C ASP A 202 -12.13 -18.85 8.53
N ARG A 203 -11.48 -19.14 7.39
CA ARG A 203 -12.16 -19.61 6.17
C ARG A 203 -13.02 -20.87 6.42
N ALA A 204 -12.55 -21.80 7.24
CA ALA A 204 -13.28 -23.03 7.54
C ALA A 204 -14.62 -22.80 8.28
N GLY A 205 -14.76 -21.65 8.96
CA GLY A 205 -16.00 -21.25 9.65
C GLY A 205 -16.93 -20.37 8.80
N MET A 206 -16.54 -20.01 7.57
CA MET A 206 -17.34 -19.15 6.71
C MET A 206 -18.48 -19.92 6.04
N THR A 207 -19.61 -19.25 5.86
CA THR A 207 -20.65 -19.69 4.92
C THR A 207 -20.12 -19.67 3.48
N GLN A 208 -20.80 -20.40 2.59
CA GLN A 208 -20.48 -20.37 1.16
C GLN A 208 -20.55 -18.94 0.59
N GLN A 209 -21.57 -18.16 0.97
CA GLN A 209 -21.73 -16.77 0.52
C GLN A 209 -20.57 -15.89 0.99
N GLN A 210 -20.16 -16.00 2.26
CA GLN A 210 -19.01 -15.27 2.78
C GLN A 210 -17.72 -15.64 2.05
N SER A 211 -17.49 -16.93 1.77
CA SER A 211 -16.32 -17.39 1.01
C SER A 211 -16.31 -16.87 -0.42
N THR A 212 -17.46 -16.90 -1.11
CA THR A 212 -17.61 -16.33 -2.46
C THR A 212 -17.36 -14.83 -2.47
N ASN A 213 -17.91 -14.08 -1.50
CA ASN A 213 -17.69 -12.63 -1.39
C ASN A 213 -16.21 -12.30 -1.14
N LEU A 214 -15.55 -13.08 -0.27
CA LEU A 214 -14.10 -12.96 -0.03
C LEU A 214 -13.30 -13.17 -1.33
N ASP A 215 -13.57 -14.25 -2.05
CA ASP A 215 -12.84 -14.58 -3.27
C ASP A 215 -13.09 -13.53 -4.37
N ASN A 216 -14.33 -13.05 -4.53
CA ASN A 216 -14.66 -11.96 -5.45
C ASN A 216 -13.99 -10.63 -5.09
N ASN A 217 -13.97 -10.27 -3.80
CA ASN A 217 -13.30 -9.06 -3.34
C ASN A 217 -11.79 -9.14 -3.55
N TRP A 218 -11.18 -10.31 -3.29
CA TRP A 218 -9.76 -10.53 -3.55
C TRP A 218 -9.44 -10.44 -5.05
N ASP A 219 -10.28 -11.02 -5.90
CA ASP A 219 -10.18 -10.91 -7.35
C ASP A 219 -10.28 -9.47 -7.83
N ALA A 220 -11.17 -8.69 -7.22
CA ALA A 220 -11.33 -7.28 -7.52
C ALA A 220 -10.03 -6.50 -7.25
N ILE A 221 -9.49 -6.64 -6.04
CA ILE A 221 -8.26 -5.96 -5.63
C ILE A 221 -7.07 -6.39 -6.49
N ARG A 222 -6.82 -7.70 -6.63
CA ARG A 222 -5.59 -8.19 -7.27
C ARG A 222 -5.55 -7.92 -8.78
N ASN A 223 -6.71 -7.81 -9.41
CA ASN A 223 -6.83 -7.51 -10.84
C ASN A 223 -7.08 -6.02 -11.12
N GLY A 224 -7.17 -5.18 -10.08
CA GLY A 224 -7.50 -3.76 -10.23
C GLY A 224 -8.86 -3.52 -10.88
N THR A 225 -9.85 -4.33 -10.52
CA THR A 225 -11.23 -4.21 -11.01
C THR A 225 -12.16 -3.73 -9.89
N GLY A 226 -13.27 -3.08 -10.25
CA GLY A 226 -14.19 -2.48 -9.29
C GLY A 226 -13.90 -1.00 -9.04
N THR A 227 -14.18 -0.52 -7.83
CA THR A 227 -14.02 0.89 -7.43
C THR A 227 -12.63 1.25 -6.97
N ILE A 228 -11.84 0.27 -6.52
CA ILE A 228 -10.50 0.49 -5.99
C ILE A 228 -9.48 0.33 -7.12
N THR A 229 -8.70 1.37 -7.38
CA THR A 229 -7.55 1.34 -8.29
C THR A 229 -6.26 1.60 -7.53
N ILE A 230 -5.16 0.96 -7.94
CA ILE A 230 -3.84 1.18 -7.38
C ILE A 230 -2.91 1.64 -8.51
N ASP A 231 -2.50 2.91 -8.48
CA ASP A 231 -1.64 3.53 -9.49
C ASP A 231 -0.20 3.60 -8.98
N SER A 232 0.70 2.90 -9.69
CA SER A 232 2.14 2.90 -9.40
C SER A 232 2.86 4.16 -9.93
N LEU A 233 2.16 5.03 -10.65
CA LEU A 233 2.70 6.28 -11.16
C LEU A 233 2.58 7.39 -10.12
N ALA A 234 3.66 7.68 -9.41
CA ALA A 234 3.77 8.87 -8.59
C ALA A 234 3.80 10.12 -9.49
N ARG A 235 2.85 11.03 -9.31
CA ARG A 235 2.71 12.21 -10.17
C ARG A 235 3.71 13.31 -9.80
N SER A 236 4.12 14.07 -10.80
CA SER A 236 4.80 15.36 -10.63
C SER A 236 4.02 16.23 -9.64
N TYR A 237 4.73 16.83 -8.68
CA TYR A 237 4.14 17.65 -7.62
C TYR A 237 4.53 19.13 -7.72
N GLY A 238 5.24 19.52 -8.78
CA GLY A 238 5.64 20.90 -9.01
C GLY A 238 6.52 21.09 -10.26
N PRO A 239 6.77 22.34 -10.66
CA PRO A 239 7.64 22.65 -11.78
C PRO A 239 9.01 21.97 -11.63
N GLY A 240 9.46 21.29 -12.68
CA GLY A 240 10.76 20.60 -12.69
C GLY A 240 10.75 19.18 -12.13
N THR A 241 9.61 18.65 -11.68
CA THR A 241 9.48 17.24 -11.25
C THR A 241 8.77 16.44 -12.34
N SER A 242 9.24 15.23 -12.63
CA SER A 242 8.59 14.32 -13.59
C SER A 242 7.80 13.24 -12.86
N ASN A 243 6.82 12.63 -13.52
CA ASN A 243 6.20 11.43 -12.95
C ASN A 243 7.25 10.33 -12.76
N VAL A 244 7.11 9.53 -11.70
CA VAL A 244 8.01 8.41 -11.37
C VAL A 244 7.17 7.14 -11.27
N ASN A 245 7.58 6.09 -11.99
CA ASN A 245 6.95 4.77 -11.86
C ASN A 245 7.60 3.99 -10.72
N LEU A 246 6.79 3.52 -9.77
CA LEU A 246 7.20 2.79 -8.58
C LEU A 246 6.68 1.35 -8.68
N PRO A 247 7.42 0.44 -9.35
CA PRO A 247 6.90 -0.87 -9.77
C PRO A 247 6.48 -1.78 -8.60
N ASP A 248 7.07 -1.60 -7.42
CA ASP A 248 6.71 -2.38 -6.23
C ASP A 248 5.49 -1.83 -5.49
N PHE A 249 5.01 -0.61 -5.81
CA PHE A 249 3.91 0.03 -5.09
C PHE A 249 2.61 -0.79 -5.15
N ALA A 250 2.22 -1.25 -6.35
CA ALA A 250 1.03 -2.08 -6.49
C ALA A 250 1.15 -3.43 -5.76
N LYS A 251 2.34 -4.02 -5.80
CA LYS A 251 2.68 -5.27 -5.11
C LYS A 251 2.57 -5.10 -3.59
N ASN A 252 3.16 -4.04 -3.04
CA ASN A 252 3.10 -3.72 -1.61
C ASN A 252 1.66 -3.50 -1.14
N ASN A 253 0.86 -2.76 -1.91
CA ASN A 253 -0.54 -2.52 -1.59
C ASN A 253 -1.40 -3.80 -1.66
N ARG A 254 -1.20 -4.68 -2.65
CA ARG A 254 -1.87 -5.98 -2.67
C ARG A 254 -1.61 -6.79 -1.41
N ALA A 255 -0.38 -6.76 -0.90
CA ALA A 255 -0.01 -7.42 0.35
C ALA A 255 -0.71 -6.80 1.57
N MET A 256 -0.79 -5.47 1.63
CA MET A 256 -1.53 -4.75 2.68
C MET A 256 -3.02 -5.11 2.65
N PHE A 257 -3.65 -5.13 1.47
CA PHE A 257 -5.04 -5.59 1.34
C PHE A 257 -5.24 -7.05 1.77
N ALA A 258 -4.32 -7.95 1.41
CA ALA A 258 -4.38 -9.33 1.85
C ALA A 258 -4.34 -9.45 3.39
N ARG A 259 -3.51 -8.64 4.06
CA ARG A 259 -3.43 -8.56 5.53
C ARG A 259 -4.69 -7.95 6.15
N ILE A 260 -5.23 -6.86 5.59
CA ILE A 260 -6.51 -6.26 6.01
C ILE A 260 -7.63 -7.29 5.89
N MET A 261 -7.74 -8.00 4.76
CA MET A 261 -8.78 -8.99 4.52
C MET A 261 -8.60 -10.29 5.32
N SER A 262 -7.49 -10.45 6.06
CA SER A 262 -7.22 -11.65 6.85
C SER A 262 -8.17 -11.83 8.04
N ARG A 263 -8.91 -10.78 8.42
CA ARG A 263 -9.84 -10.75 9.56
C ARG A 263 -11.22 -10.17 9.19
N PRO A 264 -12.29 -10.45 9.97
CA PRO A 264 -13.65 -10.10 9.60
C PRO A 264 -13.92 -8.61 9.34
N ASN A 265 -13.46 -7.71 10.20
CA ASN A 265 -13.73 -6.27 10.05
C ASN A 265 -13.02 -5.73 8.82
N GLY A 266 -11.76 -6.12 8.58
CA GLY A 266 -11.06 -5.73 7.35
C GLY A 266 -11.72 -6.27 6.07
N ARG A 267 -12.29 -7.48 6.07
CA ARG A 267 -13.10 -7.97 4.93
C ARG A 267 -14.37 -7.16 4.72
N GLN A 268 -15.03 -6.76 5.81
CA GLN A 268 -16.20 -5.91 5.73
C GLN A 268 -15.83 -4.54 5.14
N LEU A 269 -14.71 -3.94 5.57
CA LEU A 269 -14.22 -2.66 5.05
C LEU A 269 -13.99 -2.73 3.53
N VAL A 270 -13.24 -3.73 3.07
CA VAL A 270 -12.96 -3.90 1.64
C VAL A 270 -14.25 -4.20 0.86
N GLY A 271 -15.15 -5.00 1.42
CA GLY A 271 -16.45 -5.28 0.83
C GLY A 271 -17.31 -4.02 0.64
N GLU A 272 -17.39 -3.15 1.65
CA GLU A 272 -18.17 -1.90 1.56
C GLU A 272 -17.55 -0.89 0.59
N LEU A 273 -16.22 -0.87 0.44
CA LEU A 273 -15.54 -0.02 -0.53
C LEU A 273 -15.80 -0.47 -1.98
N LEU A 274 -15.79 -1.80 -2.20
CA LEU A 274 -16.06 -2.44 -3.49
C LEU A 274 -17.56 -2.51 -3.82
N ASP A 275 -18.44 -2.37 -2.83
CA ASP A 275 -19.88 -2.44 -3.05
C ASP A 275 -20.33 -1.30 -3.97
N ASN A 276 -21.07 -1.70 -5.01
CA ASN A 276 -21.63 -0.84 -6.04
C ASN A 276 -23.14 -1.02 -6.15
N SER A 277 -23.78 -1.63 -5.14
CA SER A 277 -25.22 -1.85 -5.10
C SER A 277 -26.04 -0.57 -5.18
N ASP A 278 -25.46 0.59 -4.83
CA ASP A 278 -26.07 1.91 -4.94
C ASP A 278 -26.02 2.52 -6.35
N GLY A 279 -25.33 1.86 -7.29
CA GLY A 279 -25.20 2.24 -8.69
C GLY A 279 -24.22 3.40 -8.96
N ASN A 280 -23.55 3.94 -7.94
CA ASN A 280 -22.76 5.17 -8.09
C ASN A 280 -21.29 4.92 -8.49
N ASN A 281 -20.83 3.67 -8.52
CA ASN A 281 -19.46 3.23 -8.88
C ASN A 281 -18.37 4.25 -8.44
N ILE A 282 -18.47 4.69 -7.19
CA ILE A 282 -17.67 5.81 -6.67
C ILE A 282 -16.20 5.35 -6.57
N PRO A 283 -15.27 5.97 -7.30
CA PRO A 283 -13.89 5.48 -7.39
C PRO A 283 -13.05 5.83 -6.16
N ILE A 284 -12.17 4.92 -5.78
CA ILE A 284 -11.14 5.08 -4.75
C ILE A 284 -9.81 4.77 -5.40
N ASP A 285 -8.94 5.77 -5.49
CA ASP A 285 -7.67 5.65 -6.18
C ASP A 285 -6.53 5.77 -5.20
N ILE A 286 -5.73 4.72 -5.12
CA ILE A 286 -4.59 4.61 -4.23
C ILE A 286 -3.35 4.96 -5.05
N ARG A 287 -2.64 6.01 -4.68
CA ARG A 287 -1.48 6.52 -5.43
C ARG A 287 -0.27 6.69 -4.53
N ALA A 288 0.90 6.39 -5.11
CA ALA A 288 2.15 6.66 -4.45
C ALA A 288 2.43 8.18 -4.39
N TYR A 289 2.96 8.64 -3.27
CA TYR A 289 3.62 9.93 -3.18
C TYR A 289 4.88 9.94 -4.04
N HIS A 290 5.19 11.10 -4.59
CA HIS A 290 6.46 11.31 -5.26
C HIS A 290 7.62 11.13 -4.25
N PRO A 291 8.71 10.40 -4.58
CA PRO A 291 9.82 10.17 -3.64
C PRO A 291 10.39 11.45 -3.02
N ASP A 292 10.46 12.54 -3.79
CA ASP A 292 10.92 13.83 -3.26
C ASP A 292 9.98 14.41 -2.19
N LEU A 293 8.65 14.18 -2.26
CA LEU A 293 7.73 14.57 -1.19
C LEU A 293 8.01 13.77 0.09
N VAL A 294 8.28 12.48 -0.05
CA VAL A 294 8.64 11.62 1.09
C VAL A 294 9.94 12.13 1.74
N ASN A 295 10.94 12.49 0.93
CA ASN A 295 12.19 13.10 1.40
C ASN A 295 11.99 14.46 2.11
N MET A 296 10.88 15.16 1.81
CA MET A 296 10.48 16.39 2.50
C MET A 296 9.73 16.12 3.82
N GLY A 297 9.62 14.86 4.26
CA GLY A 297 8.99 14.47 5.52
C GLY A 297 7.51 14.16 5.41
N PHE A 298 6.94 14.05 4.21
CA PHE A 298 5.60 13.48 4.02
C PHE A 298 5.67 11.97 4.23
N VAL A 299 5.39 11.53 5.46
CA VAL A 299 5.26 10.13 5.83
C VAL A 299 3.80 9.80 6.10
N GLY A 300 3.40 8.58 5.76
CA GLY A 300 2.06 8.07 6.03
C GLY A 300 1.18 8.03 4.79
N ALA A 301 -0.10 8.26 4.99
CA ALA A 301 -1.12 8.17 3.98
C ALA A 301 -2.20 9.25 4.22
N GLU A 302 -2.94 9.65 3.18
CA GLU A 302 -4.03 10.62 3.31
C GLU A 302 -5.13 10.32 2.28
N ALA A 303 -6.37 10.17 2.74
CA ALA A 303 -7.55 10.09 1.90
C ALA A 303 -8.20 11.48 1.68
N ASN A 304 -8.16 11.95 0.45
CA ASN A 304 -8.78 13.21 0.03
C ASN A 304 -9.97 12.98 -0.91
N PRO A 305 -11.13 13.60 -0.70
CA PRO A 305 -12.25 13.49 -1.64
C PRO A 305 -11.92 14.17 -2.97
N TYR A 306 -12.33 13.56 -4.10
CA TYR A 306 -12.14 14.16 -5.43
C TYR A 306 -12.94 15.45 -5.64
N ASP A 307 -14.13 15.52 -5.05
CA ASP A 307 -14.97 16.71 -5.06
C ASP A 307 -15.30 17.13 -3.64
N ASN A 308 -14.68 18.23 -3.22
CA ASN A 308 -14.99 18.87 -1.94
C ASN A 308 -16.45 19.37 -1.88
N ASN A 309 -17.16 19.52 -2.99
CA ASN A 309 -18.58 19.93 -2.98
C ASN A 309 -19.52 18.83 -2.50
N ALA A 310 -19.08 17.57 -2.47
CA ALA A 310 -19.78 16.46 -1.83
C ALA A 310 -19.82 16.58 -0.28
N LEU A 311 -19.16 17.60 0.30
CA LEU A 311 -19.48 18.19 1.60
C LEU A 311 -20.90 18.80 1.62
N ALA A 312 -21.84 18.19 0.90
CA ALA A 312 -23.20 18.59 0.65
C ALA A 312 -23.73 19.34 1.86
N ARG A 313 -23.75 20.66 1.69
CA ARG A 313 -24.17 21.69 2.64
C ARG A 313 -24.99 21.11 3.79
N ILE A 314 -24.33 20.80 4.90
CA ILE A 314 -24.97 20.67 6.23
C ILE A 314 -25.32 22.09 6.74
N ARG A 315 -25.93 22.89 5.86
CA ARG A 315 -26.63 24.13 6.18
C ARG A 315 -28.07 23.95 5.74
N GLY A 316 -28.74 22.97 6.34
CA GLY A 316 -30.19 23.05 6.46
C GLY A 316 -30.50 24.23 7.38
N ALA A 317 -31.39 25.12 6.95
CA ALA A 317 -31.92 26.21 7.76
C ALA A 317 -32.67 25.74 9.03
N SER A 318 -32.84 24.42 9.21
CA SER A 318 -33.34 23.80 10.42
C SER A 318 -32.18 23.18 11.22
N LYS A 319 -32.17 23.41 12.54
CA LYS A 319 -31.17 22.94 13.52
C LYS A 319 -31.09 21.41 13.69
N LYS A 320 -31.39 20.60 12.66
CA LYS A 320 -31.32 19.13 12.70
C LYS A 320 -30.21 18.64 11.75
N PHE A 321 -29.05 18.32 12.32
CA PHE A 321 -27.90 17.68 11.66
C PHE A 321 -28.21 16.24 11.23
N ARG A 322 -28.91 15.94 10.12
CA ARG A 322 -29.11 14.53 9.69
C ARG A 322 -29.35 14.32 8.19
N ARG A 323 -28.43 14.68 7.31
CA ARG A 323 -28.41 14.07 5.97
C ARG A 323 -26.99 13.61 5.62
N ARG A 324 -26.86 12.33 5.27
CA ARG A 324 -25.68 11.79 4.58
C ARG A 324 -25.55 12.51 3.24
N GLY A 325 -24.33 12.85 2.84
CA GLY A 325 -24.06 13.35 1.49
C GLY A 325 -24.32 12.28 0.44
N THR A 326 -24.19 12.65 -0.85
CA THR A 326 -24.37 11.73 -1.99
C THR A 326 -23.19 10.76 -2.19
N GLY A 327 -22.12 10.93 -1.41
CA GLY A 327 -20.86 10.23 -1.64
C GLY A 327 -19.93 10.97 -2.58
N SER A 328 -18.63 10.75 -2.43
CA SER A 328 -17.58 11.18 -3.36
C SER A 328 -16.47 10.15 -3.45
N GLY A 329 -15.80 10.13 -4.59
CA GLY A 329 -14.60 9.30 -4.73
C GLY A 329 -13.45 9.87 -3.91
N SER A 330 -12.43 9.04 -3.69
CA SER A 330 -11.29 9.38 -2.84
C SER A 330 -9.97 9.12 -3.56
N LEU A 331 -8.99 9.99 -3.31
CA LEU A 331 -7.59 9.76 -3.57
C LEU A 331 -6.92 9.41 -2.25
N VAL A 332 -6.40 8.18 -2.12
CA VAL A 332 -5.57 7.75 -1.00
C VAL A 332 -4.12 7.86 -1.42
N GLY A 333 -3.45 8.94 -1.00
CA GLY A 333 -2.01 9.10 -1.20
C GLY A 333 -1.23 8.27 -0.19
N MET A 334 -0.14 7.61 -0.59
CA MET A 334 0.67 6.77 0.31
C MET A 334 2.15 6.84 -0.03
N GLN A 335 3.01 6.77 0.98
CA GLN A 335 4.43 6.51 0.78
C GLN A 335 4.66 5.08 0.22
N ASP A 336 5.50 4.97 -0.81
CA ASP A 336 5.99 3.66 -1.27
C ASP A 336 7.01 3.07 -0.28
N GLY A 337 6.98 1.74 -0.13
CA GLY A 337 7.85 1.04 0.82
C GLY A 337 7.54 1.32 2.30
N LEU A 338 6.32 1.74 2.64
CA LEU A 338 5.90 1.94 4.04
C LEU A 338 6.11 0.65 4.85
N GLN A 339 6.92 0.72 5.91
CA GLN A 339 7.27 -0.42 6.75
C GLN A 339 6.42 -0.48 8.03
N ASP A 340 6.23 -1.68 8.57
CA ASP A 340 5.48 -1.93 9.79
C ASP A 340 6.14 -1.35 11.05
N SER A 341 7.45 -1.15 11.03
CA SER A 341 8.21 -0.59 12.15
C SER A 341 8.19 0.93 12.24
N ILE A 342 7.88 1.64 11.15
CA ILE A 342 8.10 3.10 11.06
C ILE A 342 7.16 3.89 11.97
N ASN A 343 5.92 3.42 12.13
CA ASN A 343 4.88 4.18 12.82
C ASN A 343 4.51 3.55 14.17
N VAL A 344 4.32 4.43 15.14
CA VAL A 344 3.94 4.09 16.50
C VAL A 344 2.76 4.97 16.89
N ASN A 345 1.73 4.34 17.42
CA ASN A 345 0.57 5.02 17.99
C ASN A 345 0.65 4.98 19.51
N GLN A 346 -0.27 5.63 20.21
CA GLN A 346 -0.34 5.59 21.67
C GLN A 346 -1.70 5.10 22.15
N ASP A 347 -1.73 4.39 23.26
CA ASP A 347 -2.98 4.07 23.96
C ASP A 347 -3.40 5.21 24.92
N ALA A 348 -4.51 5.02 25.63
CA ALA A 348 -5.05 6.04 26.55
C ALA A 348 -4.13 6.33 27.76
N SER A 349 -3.17 5.45 28.05
CA SER A 349 -2.16 5.66 29.10
C SER A 349 -0.91 6.36 28.55
N GLY A 350 -0.84 6.62 27.24
CA GLY A 350 0.33 7.16 26.56
C GLY A 350 1.40 6.11 26.23
N ASP A 351 1.08 4.82 26.37
CA ASP A 351 2.00 3.74 26.00
C ASP A 351 2.03 3.54 24.49
N ASP A 352 3.21 3.30 23.94
CA ASP A 352 3.40 2.99 22.53
C ASP A 352 2.65 1.72 22.11
N LEU A 353 2.00 1.80 20.96
CA LEU A 353 1.39 0.69 20.25
C LEU A 353 2.02 0.55 18.86
N PRO A 354 2.29 -0.69 18.39
CA PRO A 354 2.69 -0.89 17.00
C PRO A 354 1.61 -0.34 16.06
N SER A 355 2.03 0.35 15.00
CA SER A 355 1.14 0.75 13.91
C SER A 355 1.66 0.19 12.57
N PRO A 356 1.39 -1.10 12.30
CA PRO A 356 1.82 -1.74 11.06
C PRO A 356 1.29 -1.02 9.83
N ALA A 357 2.02 -1.08 8.71
CA ALA A 357 1.70 -0.33 7.50
C ALA A 357 0.28 -0.61 7.00
N PHE A 358 -0.18 -1.87 7.06
CA PHE A 358 -1.54 -2.23 6.62
C PHE A 358 -2.65 -1.58 7.47
N ILE A 359 -2.40 -1.27 8.75
CA ILE A 359 -3.36 -0.55 9.60
C ILE A 359 -3.42 0.92 9.23
N LEU A 360 -2.29 1.55 8.89
CA LEU A 360 -2.29 2.92 8.35
C LEU A 360 -3.06 2.99 7.04
N VAL A 361 -2.87 2.01 6.14
CA VAL A 361 -3.67 1.93 4.91
C VAL A 361 -5.14 1.77 5.24
N ALA A 362 -5.49 0.88 6.17
CA ALA A 362 -6.88 0.67 6.53
C ALA A 362 -7.52 1.92 7.16
N HIS A 363 -6.77 2.70 7.93
CA HIS A 363 -7.20 4.01 8.45
C HIS A 363 -7.63 4.94 7.31
N GLU A 364 -6.80 5.11 6.28
CA GLU A 364 -7.16 5.94 5.12
C GLU A 364 -8.32 5.35 4.31
N LEU A 365 -8.43 4.03 4.24
CA LEU A 365 -9.55 3.37 3.60
C LEU A 365 -10.88 3.60 4.35
N ILE A 366 -10.86 3.76 5.67
CA ILE A 366 -12.05 4.16 6.44
C ILE A 366 -12.45 5.60 6.09
N HIS A 367 -11.51 6.53 5.96
CA HIS A 367 -11.82 7.86 5.43
C HIS A 367 -12.40 7.80 4.00
N ALA A 368 -11.83 6.95 3.14
CA ALA A 368 -12.35 6.74 1.79
C ALA A 368 -13.78 6.18 1.81
N LEU A 369 -14.08 5.29 2.76
CA LEU A 369 -15.43 4.78 2.99
C LEU A 369 -16.37 5.89 3.46
N HIS A 370 -15.95 6.73 4.41
CA HIS A 370 -16.73 7.87 4.85
C HIS A 370 -17.01 8.86 3.71
N ASN A 371 -16.04 9.11 2.82
CA ASN A 371 -16.25 9.91 1.61
C ASN A 371 -17.25 9.25 0.68
N LYS A 372 -17.07 7.96 0.37
CA LYS A 372 -17.97 7.17 -0.51
C LYS A 372 -19.41 7.19 0.01
N GLN A 373 -19.61 7.09 1.32
CA GLN A 373 -20.94 7.08 1.94
C GLN A 373 -21.51 8.48 2.21
N GLY A 374 -20.76 9.56 1.91
CA GLY A 374 -21.17 10.94 2.25
C GLY A 374 -21.24 11.20 3.75
N ASN A 375 -20.48 10.43 4.55
CA ASN A 375 -20.43 10.49 6.00
C ASN A 375 -19.24 11.27 6.56
N ASN A 376 -18.28 11.70 5.73
CA ASN A 376 -17.12 12.47 6.20
C ASN A 376 -17.52 13.71 7.03
N ARG A 377 -16.83 13.94 8.15
CA ARG A 377 -17.09 15.01 9.14
C ARG A 377 -15.93 15.98 9.34
N ARG A 378 -14.94 16.06 8.45
CA ARG A 378 -13.73 16.92 8.59
C ARG A 378 -14.06 18.39 8.89
N ASN A 379 -15.17 18.90 8.34
CA ASN A 379 -15.62 20.29 8.47
C ASN A 379 -16.64 20.56 9.59
N VAL A 380 -16.97 19.58 10.44
CA VAL A 380 -17.85 19.84 11.59
C VAL A 380 -17.07 20.66 12.62
N LYS A 381 -17.24 22.00 12.55
CA LYS A 381 -16.69 23.05 13.44
C LYS A 381 -15.68 22.55 14.49
N SER A 382 -14.44 22.30 14.06
CA SER A 382 -13.32 21.88 14.90
C SER A 382 -13.16 22.75 16.17
N GLN A 383 -13.43 24.05 16.07
CA GLN A 383 -13.45 24.96 17.23
C GLN A 383 -14.46 24.58 18.32
N LYS A 384 -15.63 24.02 17.99
CA LYS A 384 -16.61 23.54 18.98
C LYS A 384 -16.29 22.15 19.49
N TYR A 385 -15.68 21.33 18.64
CA TYR A 385 -15.22 20.01 19.01
C TYR A 385 -14.11 20.09 20.07
N ASN A 386 -13.12 20.95 19.84
CA ASN A 386 -11.99 21.16 20.76
C ASN A 386 -12.39 21.93 22.04
N ALA A 387 -13.50 22.66 22.03
CA ALA A 387 -14.00 23.40 23.19
C ALA A 387 -14.78 22.53 24.20
N GLY A 388 -15.12 21.28 23.85
CA GLY A 388 -15.66 20.30 24.79
C GLY A 388 -14.52 19.55 25.48
N ALA A 389 -14.41 19.65 26.80
CA ALA A 389 -13.35 19.06 27.64
C ALA A 389 -13.17 17.52 27.56
N ILE A 390 -13.87 16.83 26.66
CA ILE A 390 -13.87 15.37 26.51
C ILE A 390 -12.93 14.92 25.36
N HIS A 391 -12.39 15.85 24.57
CA HIS A 391 -11.66 15.54 23.33
C HIS A 391 -10.15 15.84 23.37
N HIS A 392 -9.51 15.72 24.54
CA HIS A 392 -8.05 15.78 24.62
C HIS A 392 -7.44 14.67 23.73
N GLY A 393 -6.58 15.03 22.78
CA GLY A 393 -5.93 14.10 21.85
C GLY A 393 -6.54 13.97 20.45
N TRP A 394 -7.62 14.68 20.13
CA TRP A 394 -8.28 14.59 18.80
C TRP A 394 -8.15 15.90 18.02
N THR A 395 -7.71 15.82 16.76
CA THR A 395 -7.49 16.99 15.90
C THR A 395 -8.77 17.45 15.21
N ASN A 396 -9.65 16.52 14.85
CA ASN A 396 -10.97 16.79 14.27
C ASN A 396 -11.95 15.63 14.52
N GLN A 397 -13.25 15.85 14.26
CA GLN A 397 -14.29 14.82 14.48
C GLN A 397 -14.15 13.62 13.52
N GLU A 398 -13.66 13.83 12.31
CA GLU A 398 -13.47 12.77 11.32
C GLU A 398 -12.44 11.76 11.83
N GLU A 399 -11.28 12.20 12.33
CA GLU A 399 -10.27 11.30 12.93
C GLU A 399 -10.83 10.49 14.09
N HIS A 400 -11.57 11.13 15.00
CA HIS A 400 -12.15 10.42 16.13
C HIS A 400 -13.22 9.42 15.68
N THR A 401 -13.98 9.73 14.63
CA THR A 401 -14.95 8.80 14.03
C THR A 401 -14.24 7.64 13.35
N THR A 402 -13.16 7.91 12.62
CA THR A 402 -12.31 6.90 11.98
C THR A 402 -11.65 5.99 12.99
N ILE A 403 -11.16 6.52 14.12
CA ILE A 403 -10.38 5.74 15.09
C ILE A 403 -11.26 5.01 16.12
N ASP A 404 -12.33 5.63 16.66
CA ASP A 404 -12.99 5.09 17.87
C ASP A 404 -14.53 5.18 17.90
N MET A 405 -15.16 6.20 17.29
CA MET A 405 -16.60 6.48 17.46
C MET A 405 -17.46 6.32 16.19
N GLY A 406 -16.93 5.67 15.16
CA GLY A 406 -17.62 5.43 13.89
C GLY A 406 -18.94 4.69 14.05
N GLN A 407 -19.97 5.10 13.31
CA GLN A 407 -21.14 4.26 13.06
C GLN A 407 -20.80 3.30 11.91
N GLY A 408 -19.92 2.33 12.18
CA GLY A 408 -19.33 1.44 11.19
C GLY A 408 -18.01 0.88 11.69
N ILE A 409 -17.15 0.46 10.77
CA ILE A 409 -15.81 -0.03 11.08
C ILE A 409 -14.92 1.15 11.46
N THR A 410 -14.19 1.00 12.56
CA THR A 410 -13.17 1.95 13.02
C THR A 410 -11.76 1.34 12.94
N GLU A 411 -10.72 2.17 13.01
CA GLU A 411 -9.34 1.69 13.15
C GLU A 411 -9.24 0.79 14.38
N ASN A 412 -9.84 1.16 15.51
CA ASN A 412 -9.78 0.34 16.72
C ASN A 412 -10.45 -1.04 16.56
N ASP A 413 -11.50 -1.17 15.75
CA ASP A 413 -12.09 -2.47 15.43
C ASP A 413 -11.11 -3.37 14.65
N LEU A 414 -10.35 -2.78 13.73
CA LEU A 414 -9.30 -3.48 12.98
C LEU A 414 -8.10 -3.81 13.87
N ARG A 415 -7.68 -2.89 14.74
CA ARG A 415 -6.58 -3.12 15.67
C ARG A 415 -6.89 -4.24 16.66
N GLU A 416 -8.14 -4.31 17.12
CA GLU A 416 -8.58 -5.31 18.09
C GLU A 416 -8.55 -6.73 17.52
N GLU A 417 -9.03 -6.94 16.29
CA GLU A 417 -9.00 -8.26 15.64
C GLU A 417 -7.57 -8.76 15.29
N HIS A 418 -6.60 -7.83 15.23
CA HIS A 418 -5.17 -8.11 15.05
C HIS A 418 -4.37 -8.08 16.36
N ASN A 419 -5.02 -7.87 17.50
CA ASN A 419 -4.41 -7.75 18.83
C ASN A 419 -3.34 -6.64 18.98
N LEU A 420 -3.49 -5.54 18.25
CA LEU A 420 -2.58 -4.39 18.25
C LEU A 420 -2.84 -3.37 19.37
N GLY A 421 -3.90 -3.58 20.15
CA GLY A 421 -4.36 -2.63 21.18
C GLY A 421 -5.08 -1.43 20.59
N ARG A 422 -5.96 -0.81 21.38
CA ARG A 422 -6.74 0.36 20.95
C ARG A 422 -5.90 1.63 21.04
N ARG A 423 -5.80 2.38 19.94
CA ARG A 423 -5.18 3.71 19.91
C ARG A 423 -6.10 4.72 20.61
N HIS A 424 -5.49 5.70 21.26
CA HIS A 424 -6.14 6.88 21.77
C HIS A 424 -5.57 8.14 21.11
N GLY A 425 -6.45 8.97 20.55
CA GLY A 425 -6.07 10.21 19.88
C GLY A 425 -5.52 10.01 18.46
N HIS A 426 -5.32 11.14 17.79
CA HIS A 426 -4.73 11.25 16.45
C HIS A 426 -3.36 11.88 16.52
#